data_AF-X0XH88-F1
#
_entry.id   AF-X0XH88-F1
#
_cell.length_a   1.000
_cell.length_b   1.000
_cell.length_c   1.000
_cell.angle_alpha   90.00
_cell.angle_beta   90.00
_cell.angle_gamma   90.00
#
_symmetry.space_group_name_H-M   'P 1'
#
loop_
_entity.id
_entity.type
_entity.pdbx_description
1 polymer ?
#
loop_
_entity_poly.entity_id
_entity_poly.type
_entity_poly.pdbx_seq_one_letter_code
_entity_poly.pdbx_strand_id
1 'polypeptide(L)'
;DYGIIGCVEQAVPGKSFTSSDAALLNLPLCLELALNNGRGRLFSDQLGPPTGDPRSFTRIEDVIEAFRSQVEHIVGQVVEGLGGLAQAHAEQRPVPLASSLTDDCLTRGLDLTAGGARYNFTGVQGVGVATVGDSLAAIEWLVFDQKRIAMEELLAALGTDFEGQESLRQMLLNKAPKYGNDDDRADRFARLAAEICCRAVEKHRNPRGGWYSPGLYSVTTHVAFGLMVGATPDGRHAGETLSQGISPAHGRDRCG
;
A
#
# COMPACT_ATOMS: atom_id res chain seq x y z
N ASP A 1 27.04 10.55 4.36
CA ASP A 1 26.79 10.44 5.81
C ASP A 1 25.33 10.15 6.16
N TYR A 2 24.65 9.27 5.43
CA TYR A 2 23.32 8.80 5.84
C TYR A 2 23.47 7.59 6.77
N GLY A 3 22.46 7.34 7.59
CA GLY A 3 22.34 6.14 8.43
C GLY A 3 20.95 5.52 8.30
N ILE A 4 20.83 4.30 8.78
CA ILE A 4 19.54 3.60 8.91
C ILE A 4 18.97 3.88 10.29
N ILE A 5 17.69 4.23 10.35
CA ILE A 5 16.91 4.37 11.58
C ILE A 5 15.73 3.42 11.52
N GLY A 6 15.37 2.82 12.66
CA GLY A 6 14.28 1.84 12.70
C GLY A 6 14.65 0.53 12.01
N CYS A 7 13.89 0.16 10.98
CA CYS A 7 14.06 -1.09 10.24
C CYS A 7 15.00 -0.90 9.05
N VAL A 8 14.68 0.03 8.14
CA VAL A 8 15.34 0.23 6.85
C VAL A 8 15.37 1.70 6.40
N GLU A 9 14.84 2.60 7.21
CA GLU A 9 14.58 3.97 6.79
C GLU A 9 15.86 4.82 6.80
N GLN A 10 16.06 5.59 5.75
CA GLN A 10 17.25 6.41 5.59
C GLN A 10 17.05 7.78 6.23
N ALA A 11 18.02 8.21 7.03
CA ALA A 11 18.05 9.55 7.62
C ALA A 11 19.48 10.08 7.69
N VAL A 12 19.63 11.41 7.81
CA VAL A 12 20.92 12.01 8.12
C VAL A 12 20.99 12.23 9.64
N PRO A 13 21.85 11.49 10.38
CA PRO A 13 21.91 11.56 11.83
C PRO A 13 22.14 13.00 12.32
N GLY A 14 21.39 13.40 13.35
CA GLY A 14 21.46 14.74 13.94
C GLY A 14 20.91 15.86 13.04
N LYS A 15 20.43 15.59 11.82
CA LYS A 15 19.95 16.62 10.88
C LYS A 15 18.53 16.40 10.39
N SER A 16 17.95 15.23 10.65
CA SER A 16 16.66 14.82 10.10
C SER A 16 15.65 14.51 11.20
N PHE A 17 14.41 14.96 11.01
CA PHE A 17 13.24 14.40 11.66
C PHE A 17 12.33 13.77 10.60
N THR A 18 12.34 12.45 10.52
CA THR A 18 11.74 11.71 9.41
C THR A 18 10.33 11.22 9.67
N SER A 19 9.91 11.13 10.95
CA SER A 19 8.64 10.50 11.35
C SER A 19 8.38 9.24 10.50
N SER A 20 9.35 8.32 10.48
CA SER A 20 9.53 7.34 9.40
C SER A 20 8.36 6.38 9.18
N ASP A 21 7.63 6.03 10.23
CA ASP A 21 6.48 5.12 10.17
C ASP A 21 5.22 5.83 10.65
N ALA A 22 4.89 6.98 10.03
CA ALA A 22 3.77 7.81 10.46
C ALA A 22 2.42 7.17 10.12
N ALA A 23 2.34 6.47 8.98
CA ALA A 23 1.17 5.71 8.57
C ALA A 23 1.53 4.54 7.66
N LEU A 24 0.70 3.50 7.70
CA LEU A 24 0.78 2.31 6.86
C LEU A 24 -0.49 2.18 6.01
N LEU A 25 -0.33 1.92 4.73
CA LEU A 25 -1.39 1.85 3.72
C LEU A 25 -1.62 0.40 3.29
N ASN A 26 -2.86 -0.06 3.37
CA ASN A 26 -3.27 -1.39 2.94
C ASN A 26 -3.58 -1.39 1.43
N LEU A 27 -2.59 -1.71 0.58
CA LEU A 27 -2.78 -1.70 -0.87
C LEU A 27 -3.74 -2.80 -1.36
N PRO A 28 -3.71 -4.04 -0.83
CA PRO A 28 -4.71 -5.04 -1.15
C PRO A 28 -6.16 -4.62 -0.86
N LEU A 29 -6.39 -3.86 0.23
CA LEU A 29 -7.71 -3.27 0.48
C LEU A 29 -8.09 -2.29 -0.63
N CYS A 30 -7.18 -1.43 -1.09
CA CYS A 30 -7.45 -0.51 -2.21
C CYS A 30 -7.86 -1.28 -3.49
N LEU A 31 -7.25 -2.44 -3.76
CA LEU A 31 -7.64 -3.30 -4.88
C LEU A 31 -9.01 -3.94 -4.65
N GLU A 32 -9.30 -4.39 -3.43
CA GLU A 32 -10.64 -4.88 -3.07
C GLU A 32 -11.72 -3.82 -3.32
N LEU A 33 -11.46 -2.59 -2.88
CA LEU A 33 -12.36 -1.46 -3.11
C LEU A 33 -12.56 -1.22 -4.62
N ALA A 34 -11.50 -1.27 -5.42
CA ALA A 34 -11.59 -1.14 -6.88
C ALA A 34 -12.44 -2.25 -7.51
N LEU A 35 -12.33 -3.48 -7.01
CA LEU A 35 -13.11 -4.64 -7.45
C LEU A 35 -14.50 -4.73 -6.80
N ASN A 36 -14.90 -3.74 -6.02
CA ASN A 36 -16.18 -3.72 -5.33
C ASN A 36 -16.77 -2.30 -5.27
N ASN A 37 -16.46 -1.48 -6.28
CA ASN A 37 -16.98 -0.13 -6.46
C ASN A 37 -16.88 0.78 -5.22
N GLY A 38 -15.72 0.72 -4.54
CA GLY A 38 -15.40 1.50 -3.34
C GLY A 38 -15.88 0.90 -2.02
N ARG A 39 -16.41 -0.32 -2.01
CA ARG A 39 -16.94 -0.98 -0.80
C ARG A 39 -16.04 -2.07 -0.27
N GLY A 40 -15.83 -2.13 1.05
CA GLY A 40 -15.14 -3.26 1.69
C GLY A 40 -16.01 -4.52 1.67
N ARG A 41 -15.42 -5.70 1.46
CA ARG A 41 -16.13 -6.98 1.45
C ARG A 41 -16.48 -7.46 2.86
N LEU A 42 -15.57 -7.29 3.81
CA LEU A 42 -15.78 -7.77 5.19
C LEU A 42 -16.70 -6.85 6.01
N PHE A 43 -16.63 -5.55 5.79
CA PHE A 43 -17.39 -4.56 6.56
C PHE A 43 -18.61 -4.02 5.81
N SER A 44 -18.73 -4.28 4.51
CA SER A 44 -19.80 -3.78 3.63
C SER A 44 -19.94 -2.25 3.56
N ASP A 45 -19.04 -1.48 4.17
CA ASP A 45 -19.04 -0.01 4.17
C ASP A 45 -18.46 0.58 2.87
N GLN A 46 -18.93 1.78 2.50
CA GLN A 46 -18.34 2.57 1.43
C GLN A 46 -17.10 3.29 1.95
N LEU A 47 -15.93 2.69 1.74
CA LEU A 47 -14.65 3.19 2.27
C LEU A 47 -13.91 4.09 1.30
N GLY A 48 -14.16 3.93 -0.01
CA GLY A 48 -13.57 4.77 -1.04
C GLY A 48 -14.57 5.20 -2.10
N PRO A 49 -14.17 6.04 -3.07
CA PRO A 49 -15.06 6.53 -4.10
C PRO A 49 -15.61 5.39 -4.99
N PRO A 50 -16.84 5.51 -5.50
CA PRO A 50 -17.32 4.60 -6.54
C PRO A 50 -16.44 4.78 -7.80
N THR A 51 -15.87 3.68 -8.27
CA THR A 51 -14.91 3.64 -9.41
C THR A 51 -15.48 2.89 -10.63
N GLY A 52 -16.76 2.50 -10.56
CA GLY A 52 -17.47 1.75 -11.59
C GLY A 52 -17.77 0.31 -11.16
N ASP A 53 -18.74 -0.33 -11.81
CA ASP A 53 -18.95 -1.78 -11.67
C ASP A 53 -17.82 -2.51 -12.43
N PRO A 54 -16.98 -3.32 -11.77
CA PRO A 54 -15.89 -4.00 -12.44
C PRO A 54 -16.35 -4.95 -13.55
N ARG A 55 -17.61 -5.41 -13.54
CA ARG A 55 -18.20 -6.20 -14.63
C ARG A 55 -18.25 -5.45 -15.96
N SER A 56 -18.21 -4.12 -15.92
CA SER A 56 -18.16 -3.26 -17.12
C SER A 56 -16.75 -3.01 -17.65
N PHE A 57 -15.71 -3.43 -16.92
CA PHE A 57 -14.32 -3.24 -17.33
C PHE A 57 -13.98 -4.15 -18.50
N THR A 58 -13.31 -3.59 -19.50
CA THR A 58 -13.02 -4.26 -20.78
C THR A 58 -11.55 -4.63 -20.92
N ARG A 59 -10.68 -4.03 -20.11
CA ARG A 59 -9.23 -4.23 -20.12
C ARG A 59 -8.61 -4.00 -18.75
N ILE A 60 -7.38 -4.47 -18.56
CA ILE A 60 -6.68 -4.37 -17.27
C ILE A 60 -6.46 -2.93 -16.82
N GLU A 61 -6.32 -1.98 -17.75
CA GLU A 61 -6.15 -0.56 -17.43
C GLU A 61 -7.35 0.02 -16.68
N ASP A 62 -8.55 -0.50 -16.90
CA ASP A 62 -9.75 -0.04 -16.20
C ASP A 62 -9.67 -0.42 -14.70
N VAL A 63 -9.17 -1.63 -14.40
CA VAL A 63 -8.91 -2.10 -13.02
C VAL A 63 -7.79 -1.28 -12.38
N ILE A 64 -6.71 -1.01 -13.12
CA ILE A 64 -5.57 -0.21 -12.65
C ILE A 64 -6.02 1.21 -12.29
N GLU A 65 -6.87 1.84 -13.10
CA GLU A 65 -7.32 3.19 -12.85
C GLU A 65 -8.30 3.26 -11.67
N ALA A 66 -9.17 2.26 -11.54
CA ALA A 66 -9.98 2.09 -10.34
C ALA A 66 -9.10 1.94 -9.09
N PHE A 67 -8.08 1.07 -9.13
CA PHE A 67 -7.11 0.89 -8.04
C PHE A 67 -6.36 2.18 -7.71
N ARG A 68 -5.85 2.90 -8.73
CA ARG A 68 -5.19 4.20 -8.56
C ARG A 68 -6.10 5.19 -7.83
N SER A 69 -7.35 5.30 -8.25
CA SER A 69 -8.33 6.20 -7.64
C SER A 69 -8.56 5.87 -6.15
N GLN A 70 -8.61 4.59 -5.79
CA GLN A 70 -8.73 4.17 -4.39
C GLN A 70 -7.49 4.52 -3.57
N VAL A 71 -6.29 4.26 -4.11
CA VAL A 71 -5.02 4.59 -3.45
C VAL A 71 -4.90 6.11 -3.24
N GLU A 72 -5.18 6.91 -4.26
CA GLU A 72 -5.10 8.36 -4.16
C GLU A 72 -6.09 8.94 -3.15
N HIS A 73 -7.30 8.38 -3.07
CA HIS A 73 -8.29 8.78 -2.07
C HIS A 73 -7.80 8.51 -0.64
N ILE A 74 -7.33 7.29 -0.38
CA ILE A 74 -6.87 6.88 0.95
C ILE A 74 -5.61 7.66 1.36
N VAL A 75 -4.68 7.89 0.43
CA VAL A 75 -3.50 8.73 0.68
C VAL A 75 -3.92 10.16 1.04
N GLY A 76 -4.92 10.73 0.37
CA GLY A 76 -5.45 12.04 0.70
C GLY A 76 -5.94 12.12 2.16
N GLN A 77 -6.72 11.13 2.60
CA GLN A 77 -7.21 11.05 3.99
C GLN A 77 -6.07 10.89 5.00
N VAL A 78 -5.07 10.05 4.68
CA VAL A 78 -3.90 9.86 5.54
C VAL A 78 -3.07 11.14 5.67
N VAL A 79 -2.86 11.86 4.57
CA VAL A 79 -2.13 13.14 4.58
C VAL A 79 -2.85 14.17 5.44
N GLU A 80 -4.17 14.29 5.31
CA GLU A 80 -4.98 15.20 6.12
C GLU A 80 -4.89 14.85 7.62
N GLY A 81 -5.10 13.58 7.97
CA GLY A 81 -5.03 13.12 9.36
C GLY A 81 -3.64 13.31 9.98
N LEU A 82 -2.58 12.98 9.24
CA LEU A 82 -1.20 13.19 9.68
C LEU A 82 -0.85 14.67 9.79
N GLY A 83 -1.45 15.53 8.96
CA GLY A 83 -1.31 16.98 9.04
C GLY A 83 -1.81 17.52 10.38
N GLY A 84 -3.05 17.15 10.76
CA GLY A 84 -3.64 17.51 12.05
C GLY A 84 -2.84 16.96 13.24
N LEU A 85 -2.41 15.70 13.17
CA LEU A 85 -1.59 15.09 14.22
C LEU A 85 -0.24 15.79 14.40
N ALA A 86 0.41 16.15 13.30
CA ALA A 86 1.68 16.86 13.34
C ALA A 86 1.55 18.24 14.01
N GLN A 87 0.46 18.96 13.74
CA GLN A 87 0.19 20.23 14.41
C GLN A 87 -0.07 20.03 15.91
N ALA A 88 -0.89 19.04 16.29
CA ALA A 88 -1.14 18.73 17.69
C ALA A 88 0.15 18.36 18.45
N HIS A 89 1.07 17.61 17.82
CA HIS A 89 2.38 17.32 18.41
C HIS A 89 3.25 18.56 18.58
N ALA A 90 3.25 19.48 17.62
CA ALA A 90 4.00 20.74 17.72
C ALA A 90 3.52 21.60 18.90
N GLU A 91 2.21 21.65 19.14
CA GLU A 91 1.61 22.47 20.19
C GLU A 91 1.66 21.81 21.58
N GLN A 92 1.40 20.50 21.65
CA GLN A 92 1.14 19.83 22.92
C GLN A 92 2.29 18.94 23.40
N ARG A 93 3.20 18.55 22.50
CA ARG A 93 4.27 17.57 22.78
C ARG A 93 5.63 18.01 22.20
N PRO A 94 6.12 19.23 22.53
CA PRO A 94 7.48 19.61 22.15
C PRO A 94 8.52 18.69 22.80
N VAL A 95 9.64 18.46 22.11
CA VAL A 95 10.69 17.52 22.52
C VAL A 95 12.04 18.23 22.71
N PRO A 96 12.18 19.12 23.72
CA PRO A 96 13.33 20.01 23.84
C PRO A 96 14.68 19.28 23.95
N LEU A 97 14.71 18.07 24.52
CA LEU A 97 15.92 17.25 24.55
C LEU A 97 16.34 16.75 23.17
N ALA A 98 15.40 16.32 22.33
CA ALA A 98 15.74 15.90 20.96
C ALA A 98 16.12 17.12 20.10
N SER A 99 15.44 18.25 20.32
CA SER A 99 15.74 19.54 19.68
C SER A 99 17.14 20.05 20.01
N SER A 100 17.64 19.86 21.24
CA SER A 100 19.01 20.29 21.60
C SER A 100 20.12 19.43 20.98
N LEU A 101 19.78 18.23 20.51
CA LEU A 101 20.69 17.28 19.87
C LEU A 101 20.55 17.25 18.34
N THR A 102 19.64 18.06 17.78
CA THR A 102 19.39 18.12 16.34
C THR A 102 19.85 19.46 15.78
N ASP A 103 20.66 19.40 14.74
CA ASP A 103 21.14 20.55 13.99
C ASP A 103 19.97 21.44 13.55
N ASP A 104 20.25 22.74 13.52
CA ASP A 104 19.37 23.84 13.14
C ASP A 104 18.26 24.19 14.14
N CYS A 105 17.80 23.27 14.99
CA CYS A 105 16.73 23.52 15.98
C CYS A 105 17.06 24.72 16.89
N LEU A 106 18.25 24.71 17.52
CA LEU A 106 18.68 25.79 18.43
C LEU A 106 18.87 27.11 17.69
N THR A 107 19.52 27.10 16.53
CA THR A 107 19.76 28.32 15.74
C THR A 107 18.47 28.93 15.19
N ARG A 108 17.45 28.10 14.93
CA ARG A 108 16.13 28.55 14.45
C ARG A 108 15.18 28.91 15.60
N GLY A 109 15.51 28.53 16.84
CA GLY A 109 14.60 28.68 17.98
C GLY A 109 13.30 27.88 17.81
N LEU A 110 13.35 26.76 17.08
CA LEU A 110 12.19 25.93 16.75
C LEU A 110 12.38 24.51 17.26
N ASP A 111 11.35 23.97 17.90
CA ASP A 111 11.33 22.57 18.34
C ASP A 111 11.34 21.62 17.13
N LEU A 112 11.87 20.42 17.33
CA LEU A 112 11.91 19.35 16.35
C LEU A 112 10.51 19.03 15.80
N THR A 113 9.48 18.97 16.67
CA THR A 113 8.11 18.66 16.25
C THR A 113 7.48 19.79 15.43
N ALA A 114 7.97 21.02 15.60
CA ALA A 114 7.58 22.21 14.84
C ALA A 114 8.42 22.43 13.57
N GLY A 115 9.30 21.48 13.21
CA GLY A 115 10.11 21.56 11.98
C GLY A 115 11.48 22.21 12.15
N GLY A 116 12.01 22.26 13.37
CA GLY A 116 13.33 22.84 13.65
C GLY A 116 14.51 22.15 12.93
N ALA A 117 14.39 20.87 12.59
CA ALA A 117 15.45 20.13 11.92
C ALA A 117 15.78 20.69 10.53
N ARG A 118 17.00 20.40 10.05
CA ARG A 118 17.44 20.71 8.69
C ARG A 118 16.57 20.02 7.63
N TYR A 119 16.24 18.74 7.85
CA TYR A 119 15.41 17.94 6.96
C TYR A 119 14.20 17.38 7.71
N ASN A 120 12.99 17.68 7.24
CA ASN A 120 11.75 17.21 7.84
C ASN A 120 10.99 16.31 6.87
N PHE A 121 10.92 15.02 7.15
CA PHE A 121 10.12 14.06 6.37
C PHE A 121 8.96 13.53 7.22
N THR A 122 7.93 13.01 6.56
CA THR A 122 6.90 12.17 7.18
C THR A 122 6.78 10.91 6.36
N GLY A 123 7.10 9.75 6.92
CA GLY A 123 7.07 8.50 6.18
C GLY A 123 5.67 7.88 6.12
N VAL A 124 5.26 7.45 4.92
CA VAL A 124 3.99 6.73 4.68
C VAL A 124 4.30 5.46 3.90
N GLN A 125 3.86 4.32 4.40
CA GLN A 125 4.38 3.01 4.00
C GLN A 125 3.31 2.17 3.30
N GLY A 126 3.60 1.69 2.09
CA GLY A 126 2.73 0.75 1.38
C GLY A 126 2.95 -0.69 1.84
N VAL A 127 1.85 -1.41 2.10
CA VAL A 127 1.86 -2.83 2.51
C VAL A 127 1.14 -3.67 1.47
N GLY A 128 1.69 -4.85 1.17
CA GLY A 128 1.04 -5.86 0.31
C GLY A 128 1.27 -5.67 -1.19
N VAL A 129 2.42 -5.12 -1.59
CA VAL A 129 2.74 -4.84 -3.00
C VAL A 129 2.69 -6.09 -3.87
N ALA A 130 3.30 -7.19 -3.44
CA ALA A 130 3.31 -8.44 -4.23
C ALA A 130 1.91 -9.06 -4.31
N THR A 131 1.10 -8.95 -3.26
CA THR A 131 -0.30 -9.41 -3.25
C THR A 131 -1.12 -8.66 -4.29
N VAL A 132 -0.94 -7.34 -4.41
CA VAL A 132 -1.57 -6.54 -5.48
C VAL A 132 -1.00 -6.91 -6.85
N GLY A 133 0.33 -7.03 -6.96
CA GLY A 133 1.01 -7.37 -8.21
C GLY A 133 0.52 -8.69 -8.80
N ASP A 134 0.54 -9.75 -8.00
CA ASP A 134 0.05 -11.08 -8.37
C ASP A 134 -1.44 -11.10 -8.67
N SER A 135 -2.24 -10.28 -7.97
CA SER A 135 -3.67 -10.18 -8.22
C SER A 135 -3.97 -9.51 -9.56
N LEU A 136 -3.26 -8.43 -9.90
CA LEU A 136 -3.40 -7.77 -11.19
C LEU A 136 -2.91 -8.68 -12.33
N ALA A 137 -1.79 -9.38 -12.15
CA ALA A 137 -1.29 -10.36 -13.10
C ALA A 137 -2.30 -11.50 -13.34
N ALA A 138 -2.95 -12.00 -12.28
CA ALA A 138 -3.97 -13.03 -12.38
C ALA A 138 -5.23 -12.54 -13.10
N ILE A 139 -5.70 -11.32 -12.81
CA ILE A 139 -6.84 -10.71 -13.51
C ILE A 139 -6.54 -10.56 -15.00
N GLU A 140 -5.41 -9.94 -15.33
CA GLU A 140 -5.02 -9.73 -16.72
C GLU A 140 -4.94 -11.06 -17.46
N TRP A 141 -4.22 -12.03 -16.89
CA TRP A 141 -3.98 -13.30 -17.54
C TRP A 141 -5.26 -14.11 -17.73
N LEU A 142 -6.12 -14.26 -16.71
CA LEU A 142 -7.29 -15.13 -16.77
C LEU A 142 -8.54 -14.47 -17.34
N VAL A 143 -8.78 -13.20 -17.03
CA VAL A 143 -10.02 -12.50 -17.42
C VAL A 143 -9.86 -11.84 -18.79
N PHE A 144 -8.76 -11.12 -19.01
CA PHE A 144 -8.60 -10.28 -20.21
C PHE A 144 -7.84 -10.97 -21.35
N ASP A 145 -6.70 -11.63 -21.05
CA ASP A 145 -5.83 -12.25 -22.06
C ASP A 145 -6.36 -13.61 -22.50
N GLN A 146 -6.42 -14.58 -21.58
CA GLN A 146 -6.82 -15.95 -21.89
C GLN A 146 -8.33 -16.14 -21.90
N LYS A 147 -9.09 -15.20 -21.28
CA LYS A 147 -10.55 -15.24 -21.15
C LYS A 147 -11.07 -16.59 -20.66
N ARG A 148 -10.36 -17.19 -19.69
CA ARG A 148 -10.74 -18.49 -19.11
C ARG A 148 -11.90 -18.39 -18.14
N ILE A 149 -12.09 -17.21 -17.55
CA ILE A 149 -13.19 -16.87 -16.66
C ILE A 149 -13.70 -15.48 -16.99
N ALA A 150 -14.98 -15.23 -16.72
CA ALA A 150 -15.54 -13.89 -16.76
C ALA A 150 -15.18 -13.09 -15.49
N MET A 151 -15.19 -11.76 -15.57
CA MET A 151 -15.03 -10.91 -14.38
C MET A 151 -16.08 -11.21 -13.32
N GLU A 152 -17.32 -11.48 -13.73
CA GLU A 152 -18.41 -11.85 -12.81
C GLU A 152 -18.11 -13.13 -12.02
N GLU A 153 -17.55 -14.15 -12.67
CA GLU A 153 -17.16 -15.41 -12.02
C GLU A 153 -16.05 -15.17 -11.00
N LEU A 154 -15.04 -14.36 -11.34
CA LEU A 154 -14.00 -13.98 -10.39
C LEU A 154 -14.59 -13.24 -9.19
N LEU A 155 -15.43 -12.23 -9.40
CA LEU A 155 -16.03 -11.45 -8.31
C LEU A 155 -16.92 -12.31 -7.40
N ALA A 156 -17.66 -13.27 -7.97
CA ALA A 156 -18.45 -14.22 -7.21
C ALA A 156 -17.55 -15.12 -6.34
N ALA A 157 -16.47 -15.65 -6.91
CA ALA A 157 -15.50 -16.47 -6.18
C ALA A 157 -14.84 -15.70 -5.03
N LEU A 158 -14.44 -14.44 -5.24
CA LEU A 158 -13.90 -13.60 -4.17
C LEU A 158 -14.95 -13.27 -3.10
N GLY A 159 -16.21 -13.10 -3.51
CA GLY A 159 -17.33 -12.82 -2.60
C GLY A 159 -17.68 -13.96 -1.65
N THR A 160 -17.38 -15.21 -2.02
CA THR A 160 -17.63 -16.41 -1.21
C THR A 160 -16.33 -17.06 -0.70
N ASP A 161 -15.22 -16.33 -0.68
CA ASP A 161 -13.90 -16.86 -0.28
C ASP A 161 -13.53 -18.20 -0.95
N PHE A 162 -13.83 -18.29 -2.25
CA PHE A 162 -13.64 -19.47 -3.09
C PHE A 162 -14.45 -20.72 -2.69
N GLU A 163 -15.48 -20.59 -1.83
CA GLU A 163 -16.37 -21.69 -1.46
C GLU A 163 -16.96 -22.38 -2.72
N GLY A 164 -16.76 -23.70 -2.83
CA GLY A 164 -17.18 -24.49 -3.99
C GLY A 164 -16.39 -24.24 -5.28
N GLN A 165 -15.38 -23.36 -5.27
CA GLN A 165 -14.64 -22.89 -6.45
C GLN A 165 -13.12 -23.12 -6.33
N GLU A 166 -12.71 -24.17 -5.61
CA GLU A 166 -11.29 -24.46 -5.36
C GLU A 166 -10.48 -24.68 -6.67
N SER A 167 -11.10 -25.23 -7.72
CA SER A 167 -10.45 -25.38 -9.02
C SER A 167 -10.03 -24.03 -9.63
N LEU A 168 -10.89 -23.01 -9.52
CA LEU A 168 -10.59 -21.64 -9.93
C LEU A 168 -9.47 -21.07 -9.05
N ARG A 169 -9.56 -21.22 -7.73
CA ARG A 169 -8.51 -20.76 -6.81
C ARG A 169 -7.15 -21.38 -7.12
N GLN A 170 -7.08 -22.69 -7.37
CA GLN A 170 -5.84 -23.37 -7.74
C GLN A 170 -5.29 -22.90 -9.09
N MET A 171 -6.15 -22.46 -10.00
CA MET A 171 -5.73 -21.82 -11.26
C MET A 171 -5.07 -20.45 -10.98
N LEU A 172 -5.69 -19.61 -10.15
CA LEU A 172 -5.14 -18.31 -9.72
C LEU A 172 -3.78 -18.48 -9.00
N LEU A 173 -3.67 -19.49 -8.14
CA LEU A 173 -2.46 -19.72 -7.33
C LEU A 173 -1.27 -20.27 -8.12
N ASN A 174 -1.52 -21.13 -9.12
CA ASN A 174 -0.46 -21.96 -9.72
C ASN A 174 -0.29 -21.78 -11.22
N LYS A 175 -1.21 -21.12 -11.91
CA LYS A 175 -1.14 -20.95 -13.36
C LYS A 175 -0.95 -19.50 -13.79
N ALA A 176 -1.44 -18.53 -13.00
CA ALA A 176 -1.14 -17.13 -13.22
C ALA A 176 0.34 -16.81 -12.93
N PRO A 177 0.96 -15.86 -13.67
CA PRO A 177 2.28 -15.33 -13.35
C PRO A 177 2.37 -14.82 -11.91
N LYS A 178 3.55 -14.96 -11.29
CA LYS A 178 3.81 -14.55 -9.90
C LYS A 178 5.11 -13.76 -9.78
N TYR A 179 5.07 -12.65 -9.05
CA TYR A 179 6.22 -11.80 -8.76
C TYR A 179 7.26 -12.57 -7.96
N GLY A 180 8.54 -12.27 -8.22
CA GLY A 180 9.67 -12.98 -7.60
C GLY A 180 10.12 -14.24 -8.33
N ASN A 181 9.83 -14.32 -9.63
CA ASN A 181 10.23 -15.45 -10.49
C ASN A 181 10.93 -15.01 -11.79
N ASP A 182 11.39 -13.75 -11.87
CA ASP A 182 11.94 -13.17 -13.11
C ASP A 182 10.94 -13.28 -14.28
N ASP A 183 9.66 -12.99 -13.99
CA ASP A 183 8.57 -12.99 -14.98
C ASP A 183 8.04 -11.58 -15.13
N ASP A 184 8.47 -10.91 -16.20
CA ASP A 184 8.05 -9.55 -16.57
C ASP A 184 6.53 -9.34 -16.55
N ARG A 185 5.75 -10.42 -16.71
CA ARG A 185 4.28 -10.35 -16.67
C ARG A 185 3.74 -10.05 -15.28
N ALA A 186 4.38 -10.55 -14.22
CA ALA A 186 4.02 -10.24 -12.85
C ALA A 186 4.82 -9.05 -12.30
N ASP A 187 6.11 -8.97 -12.64
CA ASP A 187 7.01 -7.97 -12.09
C ASP A 187 6.59 -6.55 -12.47
N ARG A 188 6.02 -6.36 -13.68
CA ARG A 188 5.48 -5.07 -14.09
C ARG A 188 4.34 -4.59 -13.18
N PHE A 189 3.53 -5.49 -12.63
CA PHE A 189 2.39 -5.14 -11.78
C PHE A 189 2.81 -4.87 -10.35
N ALA A 190 3.78 -5.61 -9.82
CA ALA A 190 4.37 -5.28 -8.52
C ALA A 190 5.02 -3.88 -8.57
N ARG A 191 5.80 -3.59 -9.64
CA ARG A 191 6.36 -2.25 -9.88
C ARG A 191 5.26 -1.19 -10.00
N LEU A 192 4.21 -1.45 -10.78
CA LEU A 192 3.09 -0.53 -10.96
C LEU A 192 2.39 -0.21 -9.63
N ALA A 193 2.10 -1.22 -8.81
CA ALA A 193 1.44 -1.05 -7.51
C ALA A 193 2.30 -0.20 -6.56
N ALA A 194 3.61 -0.48 -6.52
CA ALA A 194 4.57 0.34 -5.79
C ALA A 194 4.58 1.80 -6.29
N GLU A 195 4.69 2.01 -7.61
CA GLU A 195 4.73 3.35 -8.20
C GLU A 195 3.46 4.17 -7.96
N ILE A 196 2.29 3.53 -8.02
CA ILE A 196 1.01 4.19 -7.72
C ILE A 196 1.01 4.69 -6.28
N CYS A 197 1.41 3.86 -5.33
CA CYS A 197 1.52 4.24 -3.92
C CYS A 197 2.53 5.38 -3.74
N CYS A 198 3.77 5.22 -4.23
CA CYS A 198 4.83 6.20 -4.04
C CYS A 198 4.46 7.57 -4.63
N ARG A 199 3.98 7.60 -5.88
CA ARG A 199 3.59 8.87 -6.54
C ARG A 199 2.41 9.55 -5.87
N ALA A 200 1.47 8.76 -5.33
CA ALA A 200 0.34 9.31 -4.59
C ALA A 200 0.82 10.04 -3.33
N VAL A 201 1.86 9.54 -2.65
CA VAL A 201 2.43 10.14 -1.42
C VAL A 201 3.37 11.31 -1.71
N GLU A 202 4.30 11.16 -2.67
CA GLU A 202 5.40 12.12 -2.93
C GLU A 202 4.94 13.53 -3.33
N LYS A 203 3.71 13.67 -3.82
CA LYS A 203 3.15 14.97 -4.21
C LYS A 203 2.78 15.87 -3.02
N HIS A 204 2.83 15.36 -1.78
CA HIS A 204 2.38 16.08 -0.58
C HIS A 204 3.51 16.69 0.25
N ARG A 205 3.24 17.86 0.85
CA ARG A 205 4.09 18.55 1.83
C ARG A 205 3.57 18.30 3.24
N ASN A 206 4.46 18.07 4.19
CA ASN A 206 4.11 17.97 5.60
C ASN A 206 4.07 19.36 6.27
N PRO A 207 3.36 19.51 7.40
CA PRO A 207 3.25 20.80 8.12
C PRO A 207 4.57 21.34 8.67
N ARG A 208 5.63 20.53 8.73
CA ARG A 208 6.99 20.91 9.19
C ARG A 208 7.85 21.50 8.07
N GLY A 209 7.24 21.83 6.91
CA GLY A 209 7.93 22.45 5.78
C GLY A 209 8.73 21.50 4.89
N GLY A 210 8.56 20.18 5.05
CA GLY A 210 9.22 19.20 4.19
C GLY A 210 8.24 18.24 3.50
N TRP A 211 8.71 17.06 3.12
CA TRP A 211 7.96 16.15 2.23
C TRP A 211 7.35 14.97 2.97
N TYR A 212 6.23 14.46 2.45
CA TYR A 212 5.87 13.07 2.72
C TYR A 212 6.78 12.16 1.88
N SER A 213 7.35 11.14 2.51
CA SER A 213 8.26 10.19 1.87
C SER A 213 7.62 8.81 1.84
N PRO A 214 7.43 8.20 0.67
CA PRO A 214 6.91 6.85 0.60
C PRO A 214 7.98 5.83 1.00
N GLY A 215 7.53 4.66 1.41
CA GLY A 215 8.33 3.45 1.44
C GLY A 215 7.44 2.21 1.37
N LEU A 216 8.05 1.03 1.32
CA LEU A 216 7.37 -0.24 1.08
C LEU A 216 7.87 -1.30 2.07
N TYR A 217 7.42 -1.20 3.31
CA TYR A 217 7.67 -2.20 4.34
C TYR A 217 6.45 -2.34 5.24
N SER A 218 6.36 -3.47 5.93
CA SER A 218 5.13 -3.85 6.62
C SER A 218 5.26 -4.04 8.12
N VAL A 219 6.49 -4.17 8.66
CA VAL A 219 6.72 -4.68 10.02
C VAL A 219 5.83 -5.93 10.23
N THR A 220 4.96 -5.96 11.24
CA THR A 220 3.96 -7.01 11.48
C THR A 220 2.56 -6.68 10.95
N THR A 221 2.36 -5.47 10.40
CA THR A 221 1.06 -4.94 9.97
C THR A 221 0.47 -5.73 8.81
N HIS A 222 1.28 -6.39 7.99
CA HIS A 222 0.80 -7.31 6.93
C HIS A 222 -0.11 -8.44 7.46
N VAL A 223 0.03 -8.81 8.74
CA VAL A 223 -0.88 -9.76 9.42
C VAL A 223 -2.22 -9.10 9.73
N ALA A 224 -2.19 -7.97 10.45
CA ALA A 224 -3.40 -7.24 10.85
C ALA A 224 -4.20 -6.73 9.64
N PHE A 225 -3.50 -6.25 8.61
CA PHE A 225 -4.11 -5.83 7.34
C PHE A 225 -4.69 -6.99 6.56
N GLY A 226 -4.08 -8.18 6.63
CA GLY A 226 -4.62 -9.40 6.04
C GLY A 226 -5.99 -9.77 6.61
N LEU A 227 -6.17 -9.63 7.93
CA LEU A 227 -7.44 -9.85 8.64
C LEU A 227 -8.58 -8.91 8.18
N MET A 228 -8.24 -7.76 7.58
CA MET A 228 -9.20 -6.75 7.13
C MET A 228 -9.49 -6.82 5.62
N VAL A 229 -8.91 -7.77 4.90
CA VAL A 229 -9.06 -7.92 3.45
C VAL A 229 -9.68 -9.29 3.15
N GLY A 230 -10.69 -9.30 2.28
CA GLY A 230 -11.30 -10.51 1.76
C GLY A 230 -10.35 -11.33 0.88
N ALA A 231 -10.90 -12.34 0.21
CA ALA A 231 -10.15 -13.10 -0.76
C ALA A 231 -9.62 -12.20 -1.88
N THR A 232 -8.39 -12.45 -2.36
CA THR A 232 -7.77 -11.67 -3.43
C THR A 232 -7.56 -12.48 -4.71
N PRO A 233 -7.53 -11.81 -5.89
CA PRO A 233 -7.35 -12.49 -7.18
C PRO A 233 -6.05 -13.27 -7.33
N ASP A 234 -5.05 -13.09 -6.47
CA ASP A 234 -3.85 -13.93 -6.44
C ASP A 234 -4.12 -15.35 -5.88
N GLY A 235 -5.32 -15.59 -5.34
CA GLY A 235 -5.78 -16.85 -4.77
C GLY A 235 -5.62 -16.98 -3.25
N ARG A 236 -5.19 -15.91 -2.57
CA ARG A 236 -5.14 -15.82 -1.10
C ARG A 236 -6.57 -15.76 -0.54
N HIS A 237 -6.82 -16.49 0.53
CA HIS A 237 -8.11 -16.48 1.24
C HIS A 237 -8.35 -15.20 2.03
N ALA A 238 -9.61 -14.93 2.33
CA ALA A 238 -10.00 -13.87 3.25
C ALA A 238 -9.31 -14.04 4.60
N GLY A 239 -8.79 -12.95 5.16
CA GLY A 239 -8.14 -12.96 6.47
C GLY A 239 -6.70 -13.51 6.50
N GLU A 240 -6.20 -14.12 5.42
CA GLU A 240 -4.81 -14.57 5.36
C GLU A 240 -3.84 -13.38 5.30
N THR A 241 -2.61 -13.60 5.78
CA THR A 241 -1.55 -12.60 5.82
C THR A 241 -1.21 -12.07 4.42
N LEU A 242 -0.95 -10.76 4.33
CA LEU A 242 -0.47 -10.14 3.10
C LEU A 242 1.04 -10.42 2.88
N SER A 243 1.51 -10.17 1.67
CA SER A 243 2.95 -10.15 1.36
C SER A 243 3.72 -9.14 2.24
N GLN A 244 4.94 -9.52 2.62
CA GLN A 244 5.77 -8.78 3.57
C GLN A 244 6.70 -7.82 2.82
N GLY A 245 6.60 -6.52 3.10
CA GLY A 245 7.37 -5.47 2.40
C GLY A 245 7.32 -5.63 0.88
N ILE A 246 8.51 -5.82 0.29
CA ILE A 246 8.69 -6.06 -1.16
C ILE A 246 9.05 -7.52 -1.50
N SER A 247 8.95 -8.43 -0.52
CA SER A 247 9.18 -9.85 -0.75
C SER A 247 8.07 -10.45 -1.60
N PRO A 248 8.36 -11.52 -2.36
CA PRO A 248 7.33 -12.33 -3.03
C PRO A 248 6.25 -12.79 -2.04
N ALA A 249 5.03 -13.02 -2.55
CA ALA A 249 3.97 -13.60 -1.74
C ALA A 249 4.35 -15.04 -1.30
N HIS A 250 3.80 -15.49 -0.17
CA HIS A 250 4.24 -16.73 0.49
C HIS A 250 4.20 -17.95 -0.45
N GLY A 251 5.37 -18.58 -0.64
CA GLY A 251 5.56 -19.78 -1.46
C GLY A 251 5.27 -19.56 -2.94
N ARG A 252 5.35 -18.32 -3.43
CA ARG A 252 5.15 -17.96 -4.84
C ARG A 252 6.46 -17.82 -5.61
N ASP A 253 7.56 -17.58 -4.94
CA ASP A 253 8.92 -17.67 -5.45
C ASP A 253 9.32 -19.15 -5.64
N ARG A 254 9.56 -19.55 -6.89
CA ARG A 254 9.86 -20.93 -7.29
C ARG A 254 11.10 -21.02 -8.19
N CYS A 255 11.74 -19.89 -8.47
CA CYS A 255 12.88 -19.78 -9.38
C CYS A 255 14.22 -19.43 -8.70
N GLY A 256 14.25 -19.31 -7.37
CA GLY A 256 15.47 -19.14 -6.58
C GLY A 256 15.69 -17.72 -6.08
#